data_AF-A0A2J6XHF4-F1
#
_entry.id   AF-A0A2J6XHF4-F1
#
_cell.length_a   1.000
_cell.length_b   1.000
_cell.length_c   1.000
_cell.angle_alpha   90.00
_cell.angle_beta   90.00
_cell.angle_gamma   90.00
#
_symmetry.space_group_name_H-M   'P 1'
#
loop_
_entity.id
_entity.type
_entity.pdbx_description
1 polymer ?
#
loop_
_entity_poly.entity_id
_entity_poly.type
_entity_poly.pdbx_seq_one_letter_code
_entity_poly.pdbx_strand_id
1 'polypeptide(L)'
;MKILKDNNYTEFNSRIRKLASELETIGLKKDSKIGIIGWNTNYFLESLFATPYTGGILHTINLRLSSQEIVYTMNYVKDDAIIIRDEFVQLVEKIAKSVPFYKTMDNNK
;
A
#
# COMPACT_ATOMS: atom_id res chain seq x y z
N MET A 1 -8.42 3.43 -23.46
CA MET A 1 -8.79 2.53 -22.34
C MET A 1 -8.26 1.14 -22.67
N LYS A 2 -7.06 0.81 -22.19
CA LYS A 2 -6.41 -0.49 -22.45
C LYS A 2 -6.90 -1.43 -21.35
N ILE A 3 -7.82 -2.34 -21.68
CA ILE A 3 -8.20 -3.42 -20.78
C ILE A 3 -6.92 -4.25 -20.57
N LEU A 4 -6.42 -4.32 -19.33
CA LEU A 4 -5.25 -5.10 -18.97
C LEU A 4 -5.53 -6.57 -19.31
N LYS A 5 -5.02 -6.99 -20.45
CA LYS A 5 -4.94 -8.40 -20.86
C LYS A 5 -4.01 -9.10 -19.89
N ASP A 6 -4.49 -10.24 -19.41
CA ASP A 6 -3.76 -11.27 -18.65
C ASP A 6 -3.72 -11.02 -17.12
N ASN A 7 -4.71 -11.62 -16.43
CA ASN A 7 -4.86 -11.70 -14.98
C ASN A 7 -5.20 -13.14 -14.58
N ASN A 8 -4.37 -14.10 -14.97
CA ASN A 8 -4.47 -15.44 -14.42
C ASN A 8 -3.83 -15.47 -13.01
N TYR A 9 -4.22 -16.47 -12.21
CA TYR A 9 -3.73 -16.59 -10.84
C TYR A 9 -2.21 -16.83 -10.75
N THR A 10 -1.60 -17.40 -11.80
CA THR A 10 -0.15 -17.62 -11.86
C THR A 10 0.62 -16.30 -11.89
N GLU A 11 0.22 -15.39 -12.78
CA GLU A 11 0.81 -14.06 -12.89
C GLU A 11 0.53 -13.21 -11.65
N PHE A 12 -0.69 -13.30 -11.10
CA PHE A 12 -1.05 -12.62 -9.86
C PHE A 12 -0.15 -13.04 -8.70
N ASN A 13 0.07 -14.35 -8.50
CA ASN A 13 0.99 -14.86 -7.48
C ASN A 13 2.44 -14.40 -7.74
N SER A 14 2.88 -14.31 -9.00
CA SER A 14 4.20 -13.77 -9.33
C SER A 14 4.34 -12.29 -8.94
N ARG A 15 3.30 -11.48 -9.15
CA ARG A 15 3.30 -10.05 -8.79
C ARG A 15 3.24 -9.85 -7.27
N ILE A 16 2.44 -10.64 -6.56
CA ILE A 16 2.42 -10.66 -5.09
C ILE A 16 3.81 -10.94 -4.53
N ARG A 17 4.49 -11.98 -5.02
CA ARG A 17 5.83 -12.35 -4.55
C ARG A 17 6.87 -11.28 -4.83
N LYS A 18 6.79 -10.65 -6.00
CA LYS A 18 7.67 -9.54 -6.37
C LYS A 18 7.45 -8.35 -5.42
N LEU A 19 6.20 -7.93 -5.22
CA LEU A 19 5.87 -6.84 -4.32
C LEU A 19 6.30 -7.16 -2.88
N ALA A 20 6.04 -8.37 -2.39
CA ALA A 20 6.46 -8.79 -1.05
C ALA A 20 7.99 -8.73 -0.89
N SER A 21 8.75 -9.19 -1.90
CA SER A 21 10.21 -9.09 -1.89
C SER A 21 10.68 -7.63 -1.87
N GLU A 22 10.04 -6.74 -2.63
CA GLU A 22 10.34 -5.30 -2.59
C GLU A 22 10.07 -4.71 -1.20
N LEU A 23 8.95 -5.06 -0.56
CA LEU A 23 8.63 -4.64 0.81
C LEU A 23 9.66 -5.15 1.83
N GLU A 24 10.15 -6.38 1.69
CA GLU A 24 11.22 -6.93 2.55
C GLU A 24 12.54 -6.18 2.38
N THR A 25 12.90 -5.78 1.14
CA THR A 25 14.15 -5.05 0.88
C THR A 25 14.20 -3.67 1.54
N ILE A 26 13.03 -3.06 1.77
CA ILE A 26 12.91 -1.79 2.50
C ILE A 26 12.73 -2.00 4.01
N GLY A 27 12.87 -3.23 4.51
CA GLY A 27 12.86 -3.56 5.93
C GLY A 27 11.49 -3.86 6.51
N LEU A 28 10.43 -3.91 5.70
CA LEU A 28 9.08 -4.28 6.13
C LEU A 28 8.97 -5.80 6.20
N LYS A 29 8.65 -6.30 7.39
CA LYS A 29 8.70 -7.72 7.72
C LYS A 29 7.60 -8.07 8.71
N LYS A 30 7.76 -9.21 9.38
CA LYS A 30 6.88 -9.62 10.48
C LYS A 30 6.60 -8.47 11.46
N ASP A 31 5.33 -8.30 11.77
CA ASP A 31 4.78 -7.30 12.69
C ASP A 31 4.87 -5.83 12.21
N SER A 32 5.43 -5.57 11.02
CA SER A 32 5.37 -4.25 10.39
C SER A 32 3.95 -3.90 9.99
N LYS A 33 3.47 -2.72 10.37
CA LYS A 33 2.14 -2.21 10.03
C LYS A 33 2.22 -1.41 8.73
N ILE A 34 1.54 -1.92 7.70
CA ILE A 34 1.59 -1.36 6.36
C ILE A 34 0.20 -0.80 6.02
N GLY A 35 0.13 0.53 5.94
CA GLY A 35 -1.01 1.28 5.47
C GLY A 35 -1.16 1.18 3.95
N ILE A 36 -2.40 1.12 3.44
CA ILE A 36 -2.67 1.18 2.00
C ILE A 36 -3.67 2.28 1.70
N ILE A 37 -3.30 3.16 0.77
CA ILE A 37 -4.13 4.24 0.22
C ILE A 37 -4.18 4.12 -1.30
N GLY A 38 -5.34 3.76 -1.83
CA GLY A 38 -5.54 3.67 -3.28
C GLY A 38 -6.93 3.24 -3.68
N TRP A 39 -7.14 3.17 -4.99
CA TRP A 39 -8.37 2.67 -5.60
C TRP A 39 -8.40 1.14 -5.67
N ASN A 40 -9.61 0.60 -5.83
CA ASN A 40 -9.86 -0.80 -6.12
C ASN A 40 -9.27 -1.18 -7.50
N THR A 41 -8.00 -1.55 -7.49
CA THR A 41 -7.19 -1.88 -8.67
C THR A 41 -6.46 -3.20 -8.41
N ASN A 42 -5.89 -3.80 -9.47
CA ASN A 42 -5.06 -5.00 -9.31
C ASN A 42 -3.88 -4.75 -8.36
N TYR A 43 -3.29 -3.56 -8.40
CA TYR A 43 -2.20 -3.20 -7.50
C TYR A 43 -2.63 -3.14 -6.04
N PHE A 44 -3.84 -2.61 -5.77
CA PHE A 44 -4.43 -2.64 -4.43
C PHE A 44 -4.62 -4.09 -3.98
N LEU A 45 -5.20 -4.92 -4.85
CA LEU A 45 -5.39 -6.35 -4.58
C LEU A 45 -4.05 -7.06 -4.30
N GLU A 46 -3.03 -6.83 -5.11
CA GLU A 46 -1.67 -7.38 -4.91
C GLU A 46 -1.10 -6.98 -3.56
N SER A 47 -1.28 -5.73 -3.16
CA SER A 47 -0.80 -5.19 -1.88
C SER A 47 -1.53 -5.83 -0.68
N LEU A 48 -2.82 -6.16 -0.82
CA LEU A 48 -3.59 -6.90 0.20
C LEU A 48 -2.99 -8.28 0.49
N PHE A 49 -2.39 -8.94 -0.52
CA PHE A 49 -1.79 -10.26 -0.36
C PHE A 49 -0.28 -10.20 -0.10
N ALA A 50 0.43 -9.22 -0.65
CA ALA A 50 1.86 -9.05 -0.44
C ALA A 50 2.18 -8.67 1.01
N THR A 51 1.35 -7.83 1.64
CA THR A 51 1.51 -7.43 3.04
C THR A 51 1.53 -8.62 4.02
N PRO A 52 0.50 -9.49 4.07
CA PRO A 52 0.55 -10.66 4.93
C PRO A 52 1.59 -11.69 4.47
N TYR A 53 1.99 -11.69 3.19
CA TYR A 53 3.05 -12.57 2.70
C TYR A 53 4.40 -12.29 3.38
N THR A 54 4.72 -11.03 3.69
CA THR A 54 5.93 -10.65 4.45
C THR A 54 5.78 -10.84 5.97
N GLY A 55 4.60 -11.30 6.43
CA GLY A 55 4.24 -11.35 7.85
C GLY A 55 3.81 -10.00 8.42
N GLY A 56 3.64 -8.98 7.57
CA GLY A 56 3.18 -7.65 7.96
C GLY A 56 1.68 -7.62 8.29
N ILE A 57 1.28 -6.58 9.01
CA ILE A 57 -0.10 -6.29 9.38
C ILE A 57 -0.65 -5.25 8.40
N LEU A 58 -1.74 -5.61 7.73
CA LEU A 58 -2.40 -4.74 6.78
C LEU A 58 -3.33 -3.74 7.46
N HIS A 59 -3.18 -2.46 7.12
CA HIS A 59 -4.10 -1.38 7.50
C HIS A 59 -4.67 -0.70 6.25
N THR A 60 -5.94 -0.95 5.94
CA THR A 60 -6.61 -0.31 4.81
C THR A 60 -7.18 1.05 5.21
N ILE A 61 -6.70 2.13 4.59
CA ILE A 61 -7.11 3.49 4.93
C ILE A 61 -8.25 3.95 4.02
N ASN A 62 -9.35 4.38 4.62
CA ASN A 62 -10.52 4.85 3.88
C ASN A 62 -10.38 6.32 3.47
N LEU A 63 -10.15 6.55 2.18
CA LEU A 63 -10.04 7.88 1.58
C LEU A 63 -11.31 8.75 1.67
N ARG A 64 -12.47 8.18 2.04
CA ARG A 64 -13.72 8.95 2.23
C ARG A 64 -13.79 9.66 3.58
N LEU A 65 -12.90 9.33 4.51
CA LEU A 65 -12.82 9.99 5.80
C LEU A 65 -12.28 11.42 5.63
N SER A 66 -12.58 12.29 6.60
CA SER A 66 -11.95 13.60 6.65
C SER A 66 -10.43 13.46 6.86
N SER A 67 -9.66 14.46 6.43
CA SER A 67 -8.20 14.46 6.61
C SER A 67 -7.77 14.26 8.07
N GLN A 68 -8.55 14.79 9.02
CA GLN A 68 -8.27 14.64 10.46
C GLN A 68 -8.49 13.20 10.93
N GLU A 69 -9.56 12.55 10.47
CA GLU A 69 -9.83 11.14 10.79
C GLU A 69 -8.79 10.21 10.16
N ILE A 70 -8.36 10.48 8.91
CA ILE A 70 -7.30 9.70 8.26
C ILE A 70 -6.00 9.78 9.07
N VAL A 71 -5.60 10.98 9.52
CA VAL A 71 -4.43 11.16 10.38
C VAL A 71 -4.60 10.45 11.71
N TYR A 72 -5.79 10.54 12.29
CA TYR A 72 -6.10 9.85 13.53
C TYR A 72 -5.92 8.33 13.40
N THR A 73 -6.46 7.69 12.36
CA THR A 73 -6.33 6.24 12.19
C THR A 73 -4.88 5.81 11.96
N MET A 74 -4.13 6.56 11.12
CA MET A 74 -2.71 6.27 10.88
C MET A 74 -1.86 6.41 12.15
N ASN A 75 -2.09 7.44 12.95
CA ASN A 75 -1.38 7.65 14.22
C ASN A 75 -1.79 6.64 15.29
N TYR A 76 -3.06 6.22 15.31
CA TYR A 76 -3.57 5.23 16.26
C TYR A 76 -2.94 3.85 16.00
N VAL A 77 -2.92 3.42 14.74
CA VAL A 77 -2.30 2.15 14.34
C VAL A 77 -0.77 2.24 14.46
N LYS A 78 -0.18 3.42 14.25
CA LYS A 78 1.27 3.65 14.12
C LYS A 78 1.83 2.81 12.98
N ASP A 79 1.40 3.14 11.76
CA ASP A 79 1.88 2.51 10.54
C ASP A 79 3.40 2.74 10.38
N ASP A 80 4.13 1.67 10.07
CA ASP A 80 5.57 1.70 9.79
C ASP A 80 5.84 2.12 8.33
N ALA A 81 4.86 1.93 7.45
CA ALA A 81 4.92 2.28 6.04
C ALA A 81 3.51 2.51 5.46
N ILE A 82 3.44 3.26 4.36
CA ILE A 82 2.20 3.44 3.60
C ILE A 82 2.47 3.19 2.12
N ILE A 83 1.79 2.19 1.54
CA ILE A 83 1.65 1.98 0.10
C ILE A 83 0.62 2.98 -0.42
N ILE A 84 1.01 3.80 -1.38
CA ILE A 84 0.18 4.91 -1.85
C ILE A 84 0.29 5.11 -3.37
N ARG A 85 -0.84 5.36 -4.04
CA ARG A 85 -0.83 5.79 -5.44
C ARG A 85 -0.42 7.25 -5.57
N ASP A 86 0.31 7.57 -6.64
CA ASP A 86 0.91 8.89 -6.89
C ASP A 86 -0.08 10.07 -6.73
N GLU A 87 -1.32 9.89 -7.18
CA GLU A 87 -2.38 10.89 -7.09
C GLU A 87 -2.75 11.31 -5.65
N PHE A 88 -2.46 10.46 -4.65
CA PHE A 88 -2.75 10.73 -3.24
C PHE A 88 -1.53 11.18 -2.44
N VAL A 89 -0.33 11.18 -3.03
CA VAL A 89 0.91 11.54 -2.33
C VAL A 89 0.81 12.95 -1.74
N GLN A 90 0.34 13.93 -2.52
CA GLN A 90 0.20 15.31 -2.04
C GLN A 90 -0.83 15.46 -0.91
N LEU A 91 -1.90 14.65 -0.94
CA LEU A 91 -2.89 14.64 0.13
C LEU A 91 -2.24 14.12 1.41
N VAL A 92 -1.48 13.05 1.31
CA VAL A 92 -0.86 12.36 2.45
C VAL A 92 0.31 13.15 3.03
N GLU A 93 1.15 13.78 2.20
CA GLU A 93 2.22 14.68 2.65
C GLU A 93 1.69 15.87 3.46
N LYS A 94 0.52 16.40 3.09
CA LYS A 94 -0.10 17.53 3.82
C LYS A 94 -0.58 17.12 5.22
N ILE A 95 -1.04 15.87 5.36
CA ILE A 95 -1.74 15.41 6.56
C ILE A 95 -0.83 14.61 7.51
N ALA A 96 0.14 13.86 6.99
CA ALA A 96 0.95 12.91 7.74
C ALA A 96 2.43 13.36 7.87
N LYS A 97 2.66 14.59 8.32
CA LYS A 97 4.01 15.15 8.52
C LYS A 97 4.95 14.32 9.44
N SER A 98 4.40 13.35 10.18
CA SER A 98 5.10 12.54 11.19
C SER A 98 5.20 11.04 10.86
N VAL A 99 4.72 10.57 9.70
CA VAL A 99 4.73 9.14 9.35
C VAL A 99 5.78 8.87 8.25
N PRO A 100 6.66 7.86 8.40
CA PRO A 100 7.58 7.47 7.33
C PRO A 100 6.81 6.92 6.13
N PHE A 101 7.02 7.51 4.95
CA PHE A 101 6.35 7.12 3.72
C PHE A 101 7.23 6.18 2.89
N TYR A 102 6.66 5.07 2.43
CA TYR A 102 7.32 4.20 1.46
C TYR A 102 6.55 4.24 0.15
N LYS A 103 7.07 5.02 -0.78
CA LYS A 103 6.48 5.18 -2.10
C LYS A 103 6.70 3.89 -2.91
N THR A 104 5.66 3.10 -3.07
CA THR A 104 5.66 2.07 -4.10
C THR A 104 4.99 2.65 -5.35
N MET A 105 5.81 3.01 -6.33
CA MET A 105 5.36 3.58 -7.59
C MET A 105 4.55 2.52 -8.35
N ASP A 106 3.33 2.86 -8.73
CA ASP A 106 2.63 2.14 -9.80
C ASP A 106 3.36 2.45 -11.11
N ASN A 107 4.45 1.72 -11.38
CA ASN A 107 5.17 1.78 -12.64
C ASN A 107 4.34 1.07 -13.73
N ASN A 108 3.12 1.55 -13.97
CA ASN A 108 2.40 1.31 -15.20
C ASN A 108 2.75 2.43 -16.18
N LYS A 109 3.97 2.33 -16.72
CA LYS A 109 4.24 2.71 -18.11
C LYS A 109 4.21 1.44 -18.96
#